data_AF-A0A4Y9YC11-F1
#
_entry.id   AF-A0A4Y9YC11-F1
#
_cell.length_a   1.000
_cell.length_b   1.000
_cell.length_c   1.000
_cell.angle_alpha   90.00
_cell.angle_beta   90.00
_cell.angle_gamma   90.00
#
_symmetry.space_group_name_H-M   'P 1'
#
loop_
_entity.id
_entity.type
_entity.pdbx_description
1 polymer ?
#
loop_
_entity_poly.entity_id
_entity_poly.type
_entity_poly.pdbx_seq_one_letter_code
_entity_poly.pdbx_strand_id
1 'polypeptide(L)'
;MAADIPPFNSSFEYRSTLSPNPQWTYGQKMADTPVGKAWLEGEKDGWKVVDTATEDKLDGPQRLKDTAGNIKATKAFTVNIISEPFVEAANVTSVDAPEGVSEWPISGLTKEKSIHVKPPRVKESAFSMECELFQTIDVADPESGAHTTTLILGHVKYIHVRKDILNERGNVDPAKLKPVGRMGDISYSRVGEGFRIARPVWANEQETIKKAIEREE
;
A
#
# COMPACT_ATOMS: atom_id res chain seq x y z
N MET A 1 22.02 -4.73 15.74
CA MET A 1 20.68 -5.34 15.80
C MET A 1 20.40 -6.14 14.53
N ALA A 2 21.09 -7.26 14.32
CA ALA A 2 20.92 -8.12 13.14
C ALA A 2 21.22 -9.61 13.43
N ALA A 3 21.48 -9.98 14.68
CA ALA A 3 22.04 -11.30 15.01
C ALA A 3 21.02 -12.44 14.84
N ASP A 4 19.71 -12.15 14.89
CA ASP A 4 18.65 -13.16 14.92
C ASP A 4 17.67 -13.10 13.72
N ILE A 5 17.94 -12.27 12.72
CA ILE A 5 17.07 -12.17 11.52
C ILE A 5 17.58 -13.15 10.46
N PRO A 6 16.78 -14.14 10.02
CA PRO A 6 17.19 -15.04 8.95
C PRO A 6 17.55 -14.27 7.66
N PRO A 7 18.49 -14.79 6.85
CA PRO A 7 18.83 -14.16 5.57
C PRO A 7 17.62 -14.10 4.65
N PHE A 8 17.63 -13.13 3.74
CA PHE A 8 16.57 -12.97 2.74
C PHE A 8 16.45 -14.24 1.88
N ASN A 9 15.27 -14.86 1.89
CA ASN A 9 15.00 -16.05 1.10
C ASN A 9 14.77 -15.69 -0.38
N SER A 10 15.81 -15.72 -1.21
CA SER A 10 15.70 -15.41 -2.64
C SER A 10 14.92 -16.46 -3.46
N SER A 11 14.69 -17.65 -2.91
CA SER A 11 13.90 -18.72 -3.57
C SER A 11 12.42 -18.71 -3.22
N PHE A 12 11.95 -17.73 -2.44
CA PHE A 12 10.53 -17.55 -2.19
C PHE A 12 9.77 -17.24 -3.49
N GLU A 13 8.69 -17.99 -3.73
CA GLU A 13 7.83 -17.82 -4.90
C GLU A 13 6.41 -17.48 -4.46
N TYR A 14 5.88 -16.37 -5.00
CA TYR A 14 4.47 -16.03 -4.85
C TYR A 14 3.59 -17.11 -5.49
N ARG A 15 2.52 -17.46 -4.80
CA ARG A 15 1.51 -18.40 -5.31
C ARG A 15 0.11 -17.86 -5.11
N SER A 16 -0.74 -18.12 -6.09
CA SER A 16 -2.19 -17.92 -5.95
C SER A 16 -2.84 -19.19 -5.44
N THR A 17 -3.59 -19.08 -4.35
CA THR A 17 -4.30 -20.19 -3.69
C THR A 17 -5.82 -20.01 -3.77
N LEU A 18 -6.56 -21.03 -3.34
CA LEU A 18 -7.98 -20.86 -3.01
C LEU A 18 -8.12 -20.08 -1.70
N SER A 19 -9.32 -19.53 -1.46
CA SER A 19 -9.64 -18.94 -0.16
C SER A 19 -9.21 -19.86 0.99
N PRO A 20 -8.64 -19.34 2.09
CA PRO A 20 -8.32 -20.14 3.27
C PRO A 20 -9.58 -20.79 3.89
N ASN A 21 -10.77 -20.29 3.56
CA ASN A 21 -12.07 -20.86 3.92
C ASN A 21 -12.91 -21.08 2.65
N PRO A 22 -12.64 -22.13 1.85
CA PRO A 22 -13.30 -22.33 0.56
C PRO A 22 -14.78 -22.76 0.70
N GLN A 23 -15.18 -23.21 1.89
CA GLN A 23 -16.55 -23.62 2.22
C GLN A 23 -17.33 -22.54 2.97
N TRP A 24 -16.79 -21.31 3.03
CA TRP A 24 -17.47 -20.22 3.74
C TRP A 24 -18.82 -19.88 3.08
N THR A 25 -19.81 -19.54 3.90
CA THR A 25 -21.15 -19.15 3.46
C THR A 25 -21.67 -17.95 4.25
N TYR A 26 -22.64 -17.24 3.68
CA TYR A 26 -23.24 -16.07 4.32
C TYR A 26 -23.80 -16.40 5.70
N GLY A 27 -23.48 -15.56 6.68
CA GLY A 27 -23.91 -15.72 8.08
C GLY A 27 -23.06 -16.68 8.92
N GLN A 28 -22.05 -17.36 8.34
CA GLN A 28 -21.16 -18.22 9.12
C GLN A 28 -20.33 -17.39 10.13
N LYS A 29 -20.39 -17.75 11.42
CA LYS A 29 -19.62 -17.05 12.46
C LYS A 29 -18.15 -17.48 12.41
N MET A 30 -17.25 -16.59 12.81
CA MET A 30 -15.82 -16.91 12.94
C MET A 30 -15.60 -18.12 13.85
N ALA A 31 -16.34 -18.18 14.96
CA ALA A 31 -16.34 -19.28 15.91
C ALA A 31 -16.83 -20.62 15.31
N ASP A 32 -17.43 -20.64 14.13
CA ASP A 32 -17.89 -21.88 13.48
C ASP A 32 -16.81 -22.51 12.58
N THR A 33 -15.68 -21.83 12.40
CA THR A 33 -14.55 -22.32 11.60
C THR A 33 -13.36 -22.73 12.47
N PRO A 34 -12.59 -23.78 12.14
CA PRO A 34 -11.41 -24.16 12.91
C PRO A 34 -10.39 -23.01 13.02
N VAL A 35 -10.15 -22.30 11.92
CA VAL A 35 -9.22 -21.16 11.87
C VAL A 35 -9.74 -20.01 12.73
N GLY A 36 -11.02 -19.67 12.64
CA GLY A 36 -11.61 -18.59 13.43
C GLY A 36 -11.68 -18.90 14.92
N LYS A 37 -11.94 -20.16 15.33
CA LYS A 37 -11.83 -20.58 16.74
C LYS A 37 -10.42 -20.36 17.29
N ALA A 38 -9.39 -20.76 16.54
CA ALA A 38 -8.00 -20.56 16.94
C ALA A 38 -7.64 -19.07 17.05
N TRP A 39 -8.13 -18.25 16.12
CA TRP A 39 -7.95 -16.80 16.16
C TRP A 39 -8.59 -16.14 17.40
N LEU A 40 -9.83 -16.53 17.72
CA LEU A 40 -10.58 -15.99 18.86
C LEU A 40 -9.96 -16.34 20.23
N GLU A 41 -9.10 -17.35 20.31
CA GLU A 41 -8.40 -17.67 21.56
C GLU A 41 -7.51 -16.51 22.02
N GLY A 42 -6.86 -15.82 21.09
CA GLY A 42 -5.97 -14.69 21.40
C GLY A 42 -6.70 -13.49 22.01
N GLU A 43 -8.01 -13.34 21.79
CA GLU A 43 -8.79 -12.25 22.40
C GLU A 43 -8.85 -12.37 23.93
N LYS A 44 -8.69 -13.59 24.47
CA LYS A 44 -8.69 -13.82 25.93
C LYS A 44 -7.50 -13.18 26.64
N ASP A 45 -6.44 -12.86 25.91
CA ASP A 45 -5.26 -12.14 26.44
C ASP A 45 -5.58 -10.65 26.72
N GLY A 46 -6.74 -10.17 26.26
CA GLY A 46 -7.21 -8.81 26.49
C GLY A 46 -6.55 -7.78 25.57
N TRP A 47 -6.80 -6.51 25.87
CA TRP A 47 -6.42 -5.40 25.00
C TRP A 47 -5.42 -4.49 25.69
N LYS A 48 -4.30 -4.20 25.00
CA LYS A 48 -3.50 -3.02 25.29
C LYS A 48 -4.15 -1.83 24.59
N VAL A 49 -4.67 -0.89 25.38
CA VAL A 49 -5.25 0.35 24.87
C VAL A 49 -4.20 1.46 24.95
N VAL A 50 -4.03 2.19 23.85
CA VAL A 50 -3.10 3.32 23.73
C VAL A 50 -3.92 4.57 23.50
N ASP A 51 -3.78 5.57 24.37
CA ASP A 51 -4.40 6.88 24.20
C ASP A 51 -3.47 7.75 23.35
N THR A 52 -3.83 7.88 22.06
CA THR A 52 -3.06 8.64 21.08
C THR A 52 -2.94 10.13 21.40
N ALA A 53 -3.78 10.68 22.29
CA ALA A 53 -3.64 12.07 22.75
C ALA A 53 -2.46 12.25 23.71
N THR A 54 -2.00 11.18 24.35
CA THR A 54 -0.91 11.19 25.35
C THR A 54 0.42 10.65 24.84
N GLU A 55 0.43 10.11 23.63
CA GLU A 55 1.65 9.60 23.00
C GLU A 55 2.54 10.76 22.54
N ASP A 56 3.86 10.56 22.61
CA ASP A 56 4.82 11.51 22.08
C ASP A 56 4.55 11.73 20.58
N LYS A 57 4.44 13.00 20.18
CA LYS A 57 4.28 13.34 18.77
C LYS A 57 5.56 12.93 18.03
N LEU A 58 5.41 12.31 16.86
CA LEU A 58 6.55 11.98 16.01
C LEU A 58 7.36 13.24 15.70
N ASP A 59 8.64 13.23 16.10
CA ASP A 59 9.61 14.28 15.80
C ASP A 59 9.99 14.22 14.31
N GLY A 60 9.20 14.91 13.48
CA GLY A 60 9.51 15.17 12.09
C GLY A 60 9.84 16.65 11.86
N PRO A 61 10.56 16.99 10.78
CA PRO A 61 10.78 18.38 10.41
C PRO A 61 9.41 19.08 10.26
N GLN A 62 9.22 20.19 10.98
CA GLN A 62 7.97 20.98 11.04
C GLN A 62 7.72 21.81 9.77
N ARG A 63 8.23 21.36 8.63
CA ARG A 63 8.12 22.02 7.33
C ARG A 63 7.26 21.17 6.39
N LEU A 64 6.61 21.82 5.44
CA LEU A 64 5.94 21.13 4.33
C LEU A 64 6.97 20.29 3.57
N LYS A 65 6.69 18.99 3.36
CA LYS A 65 7.54 18.14 2.51
C LYS A 65 7.61 18.69 1.09
N ASP A 66 8.80 18.67 0.52
CA ASP A 66 9.07 19.23 -0.82
C ASP A 66 8.19 18.58 -1.90
N THR A 67 7.88 17.29 -1.78
CA THR A 67 6.94 16.60 -2.68
C THR A 67 5.57 17.27 -2.71
N ALA A 68 5.00 17.63 -1.56
CA ALA A 68 3.71 18.29 -1.49
C ALA A 68 3.77 19.73 -2.04
N GLY A 69 4.84 20.47 -1.71
CA GLY A 69 5.11 21.80 -2.27
C GLY A 69 5.22 21.78 -3.80
N ASN A 70 6.01 20.85 -4.33
CA ASN A 70 6.20 20.65 -5.77
C ASN A 70 4.89 20.30 -6.48
N ILE A 71 4.06 19.44 -5.90
CA ILE A 71 2.75 19.09 -6.46
C ILE A 71 1.81 20.31 -6.47
N LYS A 72 1.75 21.06 -5.36
CA LYS A 72 0.94 22.29 -5.28
C LYS A 72 1.37 23.33 -6.31
N ALA A 73 2.67 23.48 -6.55
CA ALA A 73 3.22 24.44 -7.51
C ALA A 73 3.06 24.00 -8.96
N THR A 74 3.36 22.75 -9.28
CA THR A 74 3.42 22.25 -10.67
C THR A 74 2.12 21.62 -11.16
N LYS A 75 1.19 21.32 -10.24
CA LYS A 75 -0.11 20.67 -10.51
C LYS A 75 0.01 19.29 -11.16
N ALA A 76 1.17 18.64 -11.08
CA ALA A 76 1.39 17.34 -11.69
C ALA A 76 2.41 16.50 -10.90
N PHE A 77 2.31 15.18 -11.00
CA PHE A 77 3.24 14.24 -10.38
C PHE A 77 3.15 12.84 -11.01
N THR A 78 4.08 11.97 -10.63
CA THR A 78 4.01 10.54 -10.97
C THR A 78 3.98 9.70 -9.70
N VAL A 79 3.20 8.62 -9.71
CA VAL A 79 3.20 7.60 -8.66
C VAL A 79 3.83 6.34 -9.25
N ASN A 80 4.82 5.77 -8.56
CA ASN A 80 5.59 4.63 -9.04
C ASN A 80 5.50 3.51 -8.01
N ILE A 81 5.08 2.31 -8.42
CA ILE A 81 4.98 1.17 -7.51
C ILE A 81 6.39 0.61 -7.24
N ILE A 82 6.73 0.46 -5.96
CA ILE A 82 8.02 -0.06 -5.50
C ILE A 82 7.99 -1.58 -5.55
N SER A 83 9.04 -2.16 -6.12
CA SER A 83 9.25 -3.60 -6.20
C SER A 83 10.49 -4.03 -5.41
N GLU A 84 10.51 -5.28 -4.97
CA GLU A 84 11.63 -5.87 -4.22
C GLU A 84 13.02 -5.54 -4.78
N PRO A 85 13.29 -5.61 -6.10
CA PRO A 85 14.65 -5.44 -6.62
C PRO A 85 15.26 -4.04 -6.40
N PHE A 86 14.44 -3.02 -6.13
CA PHE A 86 14.91 -1.65 -5.94
C PHE A 86 14.41 -1.02 -4.63
N VAL A 87 13.95 -1.83 -3.67
CA VAL A 87 13.41 -1.33 -2.40
C VAL A 87 14.43 -0.50 -1.62
N GLU A 88 15.71 -0.90 -1.61
CA GLU A 88 16.78 -0.14 -0.96
C GLU A 88 16.95 1.24 -1.61
N ALA A 89 17.00 1.30 -2.94
CA ALA A 89 17.10 2.55 -3.69
C ALA A 89 15.89 3.47 -3.42
N ALA A 90 14.68 2.92 -3.32
CA ALA A 90 13.49 3.67 -2.95
C ALA A 90 13.52 4.11 -1.48
N ASN A 91 14.01 3.28 -0.56
CA ASN A 91 14.11 3.62 0.86
C ASN A 91 15.13 4.74 1.10
N VAL A 92 16.22 4.79 0.34
CA VAL A 92 17.20 5.90 0.39
C VAL A 92 16.54 7.26 0.11
N THR A 93 15.48 7.33 -0.71
CA THR A 93 14.77 8.60 -0.96
C THR A 93 13.95 9.10 0.22
N SER A 94 13.86 8.34 1.33
CA SER A 94 13.19 8.80 2.55
C SER A 94 14.14 9.52 3.52
N VAL A 95 15.40 9.72 3.14
CA VAL A 95 16.34 10.55 3.91
C VAL A 95 15.77 11.95 4.09
N ASP A 96 16.03 12.58 5.25
CA ASP A 96 15.62 13.96 5.51
C ASP A 96 16.55 14.95 4.80
N ALA A 97 16.45 14.97 3.46
CA ALA A 97 17.26 15.82 2.61
C ALA A 97 16.87 17.31 2.81
N PRO A 98 17.85 18.23 2.80
CA PRO A 98 17.58 19.66 2.74
C PRO A 98 16.81 20.05 1.47
N GLU A 99 16.08 21.17 1.53
CA GLU A 99 15.40 21.72 0.37
C GLU A 99 16.37 21.95 -0.80
N GLY A 100 15.93 21.61 -2.01
CA GLY A 100 16.73 21.74 -3.23
C GLY A 100 17.73 20.60 -3.47
N VAL A 101 17.97 19.73 -2.49
CA VAL A 101 18.77 18.52 -2.68
C VAL A 101 17.90 17.44 -3.29
N SER A 102 18.28 16.97 -4.48
CA SER A 102 17.54 15.92 -5.18
C SER A 102 17.98 14.53 -4.72
N GLU A 103 17.03 13.61 -4.56
CA GLU A 103 17.28 12.21 -4.16
C GLU A 103 17.70 11.32 -5.34
N TRP A 104 17.57 11.81 -6.59
CA TRP A 104 17.93 11.05 -7.79
C TRP A 104 19.39 10.57 -7.78
N PRO A 105 20.41 11.41 -7.49
CA PRO A 105 21.80 10.97 -7.49
C PRO A 105 22.14 9.96 -6.38
N ILE A 106 21.48 10.06 -5.22
CA ILE A 106 21.80 9.21 -4.06
C ILE A 106 21.06 7.87 -4.09
N SER A 107 19.89 7.80 -4.73
CA SER A 107 19.11 6.57 -4.84
C SER A 107 19.63 5.64 -5.95
N GLY A 108 20.30 6.19 -6.96
CA GLY A 108 20.70 5.43 -8.15
C GLY A 108 19.54 5.07 -9.09
N LEU A 109 18.33 5.58 -8.84
CA LEU A 109 17.17 5.41 -9.71
C LEU A 109 17.30 6.24 -10.99
N THR A 110 16.68 5.78 -12.08
CA THR A 110 16.76 6.46 -13.38
C THR A 110 15.48 7.23 -13.68
N LYS A 111 15.64 8.50 -14.06
CA LYS A 111 14.53 9.31 -14.60
C LYS A 111 14.11 8.79 -15.97
N GLU A 112 12.82 8.62 -16.17
CA GLU A 112 12.23 8.27 -17.46
C GLU A 112 11.15 9.28 -17.83
N LYS A 113 11.09 9.68 -19.10
CA LYS A 113 10.20 10.76 -19.53
C LYS A 113 8.74 10.30 -19.50
N SER A 114 7.90 11.15 -18.92
CA SER A 114 6.44 11.01 -18.92
C SER A 114 5.84 11.49 -20.26
N ILE A 115 4.68 10.95 -20.63
CA ILE A 115 3.96 11.28 -21.87
C ILE A 115 3.15 12.56 -21.71
N HIS A 116 2.44 12.70 -20.59
CA HIS A 116 1.43 13.73 -20.35
C HIS A 116 1.90 14.79 -19.36
N VAL A 117 2.56 14.39 -18.27
CA VAL A 117 3.04 15.31 -17.23
C VAL A 117 4.53 15.64 -17.38
N LYS A 118 4.97 16.79 -16.83
CA LYS A 118 6.39 17.18 -16.83
C LYS A 118 7.28 16.36 -15.88
N PRO A 119 6.86 16.01 -14.64
CA PRO A 119 7.68 15.20 -13.75
C PRO A 119 8.01 13.83 -14.36
N PRO A 120 9.27 13.36 -14.27
CA PRO A 120 9.65 12.06 -14.79
C PRO A 120 9.13 10.93 -13.90
N ARG A 121 8.85 9.77 -14.52
CA ARG A 121 8.61 8.51 -13.80
C ARG A 121 9.92 7.82 -13.44
N VAL A 122 9.86 6.84 -12.55
CA VAL A 122 11.01 5.99 -12.19
C VAL A 122 11.12 4.86 -13.21
N LYS A 123 12.24 4.77 -13.92
CA LYS A 123 12.43 3.78 -15.01
C LYS A 123 12.34 2.34 -14.52
N GLU A 124 12.86 2.08 -13.32
CA GLU A 124 12.90 0.77 -12.68
C GLU A 124 11.52 0.27 -12.25
N SER A 125 10.56 1.19 -12.06
CA SER A 125 9.19 0.81 -11.72
C SER A 125 8.48 0.20 -12.92
N ALA A 126 7.95 -1.01 -12.72
CA ALA A 126 7.20 -1.72 -13.75
C ALA A 126 5.72 -1.26 -13.85
N PHE A 127 5.27 -0.41 -12.92
CA PHE A 127 3.94 0.19 -12.90
C PHE A 127 4.02 1.64 -12.41
N SER A 128 3.77 2.59 -13.32
CA SER A 128 3.77 4.02 -13.01
C SER A 128 2.49 4.70 -13.47
N MET A 129 2.04 5.70 -12.72
CA MET A 129 0.88 6.52 -13.04
C MET A 129 1.32 7.97 -13.19
N GLU A 130 0.88 8.61 -14.26
CA GLU A 130 1.01 10.05 -14.45
C GLU A 130 -0.27 10.74 -13.96
N CYS A 131 -0.12 11.71 -13.07
CA CYS A 131 -1.23 12.32 -12.35
C CYS A 131 -1.23 13.84 -12.50
N GLU A 132 -2.40 14.41 -12.79
CA GLU A 132 -2.67 15.84 -12.57
C GLU A 132 -3.29 16.03 -11.20
N LEU A 133 -2.91 17.11 -10.50
CA LEU A 133 -3.49 17.47 -9.23
C LEU A 133 -4.98 17.79 -9.39
N PHE A 134 -5.83 17.06 -8.67
CA PHE A 134 -7.24 17.36 -8.53
C PHE A 134 -7.50 18.30 -7.37
N GLN A 135 -7.02 17.92 -6.18
CA GLN A 135 -7.28 18.64 -4.94
C GLN A 135 -6.19 18.33 -3.90
N THR A 136 -5.90 19.30 -3.04
CA THR A 136 -5.16 19.07 -1.80
C THR A 136 -6.03 19.39 -0.60
N ILE A 137 -5.93 18.59 0.46
CA ILE A 137 -6.57 18.82 1.76
C ILE A 137 -5.44 18.85 2.79
N ASP A 138 -5.19 20.02 3.36
CA ASP A 138 -4.23 20.16 4.47
C ASP A 138 -4.93 19.77 5.77
N VAL A 139 -4.34 18.83 6.49
CA VAL A 139 -4.79 18.35 7.79
C VAL A 139 -4.00 19.08 8.85
N ALA A 140 -4.70 19.66 9.81
CA ALA A 140 -4.11 20.31 10.96
C ALA A 140 -4.40 19.52 12.23
N ASP A 141 -3.48 19.61 13.19
CA ASP A 141 -3.70 19.21 14.56
C ASP A 141 -4.90 20.00 15.13
N PRO A 142 -5.91 19.32 15.69
CA PRO A 142 -7.17 19.96 16.05
C PRO A 142 -7.04 20.93 17.24
N GLU A 143 -6.00 20.81 18.06
CA GLU A 143 -5.80 21.64 19.25
C GLU A 143 -4.87 22.83 18.96
N SER A 144 -3.73 22.57 18.34
CA SER A 144 -2.71 23.57 18.04
C SER A 144 -2.91 24.28 16.71
N GLY A 145 -3.72 23.72 15.80
CA GLY A 145 -3.89 24.22 14.43
C GLY A 145 -2.64 24.02 13.54
N ALA A 146 -1.60 23.35 14.04
CA ALA A 146 -0.37 23.10 13.30
C ALA A 146 -0.62 22.13 12.13
N HIS A 147 -0.04 22.40 10.97
CA HIS A 147 -0.14 21.51 9.82
C HIS A 147 0.57 20.17 10.11
N THR A 148 -0.14 19.05 9.94
CA THR A 148 0.38 17.70 10.20
C THR A 148 0.66 16.94 8.91
N THR A 149 -0.24 17.01 7.92
CA THR A 149 -0.08 16.31 6.65
C THR A 149 -0.94 16.93 5.54
N THR A 150 -0.55 16.70 4.28
CA THR A 150 -1.34 17.08 3.11
C THR A 150 -1.85 15.81 2.43
N LEU A 151 -3.16 15.64 2.34
CA LEU A 151 -3.79 14.67 1.45
C LEU A 151 -3.81 15.24 0.03
N ILE A 152 -3.25 14.49 -0.92
CA ILE A 152 -3.18 14.86 -2.34
C ILE A 152 -4.05 13.91 -3.14
N LEU A 153 -5.04 14.47 -3.83
CA LEU A 153 -5.91 13.76 -4.76
C LEU A 153 -5.50 14.10 -6.18
N GLY A 154 -5.30 13.10 -7.04
CA GLY A 154 -4.87 13.29 -8.42
C GLY A 154 -5.69 12.47 -9.42
N HIS A 155 -5.90 13.05 -10.59
CA HIS A 155 -6.46 12.34 -11.74
C HIS A 155 -5.35 11.60 -12.48
N VAL A 156 -5.45 10.27 -12.51
CA VAL A 156 -4.57 9.43 -13.35
C VAL A 156 -4.89 9.69 -14.82
N LYS A 157 -3.90 10.12 -15.59
CA LYS A 157 -4.01 10.40 -17.03
C LYS A 157 -3.43 9.29 -17.88
N TYR A 158 -2.30 8.74 -17.45
CA TYR A 158 -1.62 7.63 -18.12
C TYR A 158 -1.15 6.61 -17.09
N ILE A 159 -1.22 5.34 -17.46
CA ILE A 159 -0.64 4.22 -16.72
C ILE A 159 0.39 3.55 -17.62
N HIS A 160 1.61 3.40 -17.12
CA HIS A 160 2.70 2.68 -17.76
C HIS A 160 2.84 1.33 -17.09
N VAL A 161 2.66 0.25 -17.85
CA VAL A 161 2.81 -1.12 -17.33
C VAL A 161 3.80 -1.88 -18.20
N ARG A 162 4.80 -2.49 -17.58
CA ARG A 162 5.79 -3.31 -18.27
C ARG A 162 5.10 -4.59 -18.79
N LYS A 163 5.31 -4.95 -20.06
CA LYS A 163 4.56 -6.05 -20.69
C LYS A 163 4.85 -7.42 -20.07
N ASP A 164 6.07 -7.63 -19.61
CA ASP A 164 6.53 -8.88 -19.00
C ASP A 164 5.81 -9.19 -17.67
N ILE A 165 5.34 -8.17 -16.94
CA ILE A 165 4.60 -8.33 -15.68
C ILE A 165 3.10 -8.57 -15.88
N LEU A 166 2.61 -8.59 -17.12
CA LEU A 166 1.23 -8.94 -17.40
C LEU A 166 1.05 -10.46 -17.47
N ASN A 167 -0.12 -10.93 -17.05
CA ASN A 167 -0.59 -12.28 -17.33
C ASN A 167 -1.34 -12.32 -18.68
N GLU A 168 -1.76 -13.52 -19.08
CA GLU A 168 -2.47 -13.75 -20.34
C GLU A 168 -3.78 -12.96 -20.49
N ARG A 169 -4.39 -12.53 -19.37
CA ARG A 169 -5.61 -11.69 -19.37
C ARG A 169 -5.31 -10.20 -19.48
N GLY A 170 -4.04 -9.80 -19.60
CA GLY A 170 -3.61 -8.40 -19.61
C GLY A 170 -3.62 -7.73 -18.24
N ASN A 171 -3.79 -8.49 -17.15
CA ASN A 171 -3.75 -7.97 -15.79
C ASN A 171 -2.33 -8.07 -15.24
N VAL A 172 -1.96 -7.15 -14.36
CA VAL A 172 -0.70 -7.21 -13.60
C VAL A 172 -0.66 -8.51 -12.79
N ASP A 173 0.45 -9.23 -12.93
CA ASP A 173 0.79 -10.42 -12.15
C ASP A 173 1.63 -9.99 -10.93
N PRO A 174 1.09 -10.08 -9.70
CA PRO A 174 1.82 -9.72 -8.48
C PRO A 174 3.13 -10.50 -8.31
N ALA A 175 3.20 -11.76 -8.79
CA ALA A 175 4.39 -12.59 -8.73
C ALA A 175 5.55 -11.98 -9.52
N LYS A 176 5.23 -11.32 -10.63
CA LYS A 176 6.19 -10.68 -11.53
C LYS A 176 6.48 -9.23 -11.13
N LEU A 177 5.46 -8.50 -10.68
CA LEU A 177 5.61 -7.13 -10.19
C LEU A 177 6.42 -7.09 -8.88
N LYS A 178 6.31 -8.11 -8.03
CA LYS A 178 6.97 -8.21 -6.72
C LYS A 178 6.82 -6.91 -5.88
N PRO A 179 5.60 -6.37 -5.72
CA PRO A 179 5.44 -5.14 -4.97
C PRO A 179 5.76 -5.38 -3.48
N VAL A 180 6.21 -4.33 -2.80
CA VAL A 180 6.47 -4.38 -1.35
C VAL A 180 5.38 -3.65 -0.58
N GLY A 181 5.04 -4.18 0.60
CA GLY A 181 4.22 -3.49 1.59
C GLY A 181 5.11 -2.79 2.61
N ARG A 182 4.70 -1.60 3.06
CA ARG A 182 5.28 -1.00 4.27
C ARG A 182 4.47 -1.47 5.48
N MET A 183 5.15 -2.02 6.47
CA MET A 183 4.54 -2.48 7.71
C MET A 183 4.70 -1.41 8.81
N GLY A 184 4.31 -1.74 10.04
CA GLY A 184 4.69 -0.92 11.19
C GLY A 184 6.21 -0.82 11.32
N ASP A 185 6.70 0.27 11.92
CA ASP A 185 8.13 0.55 12.09
C ASP A 185 8.90 0.69 10.76
N ILE A 186 10.17 0.31 10.71
CA ILE A 186 11.04 0.28 9.53
C ILE A 186 10.88 -1.00 8.70
N SER A 187 9.89 -1.83 9.00
CA SER A 187 9.71 -3.14 8.37
C SER A 187 9.02 -3.06 7.01
N TYR A 188 9.49 -3.89 6.08
CA TYR A 188 8.86 -4.13 4.78
C TYR A 188 8.37 -5.57 4.68
N SER A 189 7.32 -5.78 3.90
CA SER A 189 6.81 -7.11 3.57
C SER A 189 6.87 -7.37 2.07
N ARG A 190 7.09 -8.62 1.72
CA ARG A 190 6.85 -9.14 0.38
C ARG A 190 5.38 -9.50 0.27
N VAL A 191 4.83 -9.43 -0.94
CA VAL A 191 3.56 -10.13 -1.19
C VAL A 191 3.85 -11.63 -1.17
N GLY A 192 3.40 -12.30 -0.11
CA GLY A 192 3.64 -13.72 0.13
C GLY A 192 2.79 -14.61 -0.77
N GLU A 193 1.60 -14.98 -0.30
CA GLU A 193 0.59 -15.70 -1.07
C GLU A 193 -0.65 -14.83 -1.24
N GLY A 194 -1.39 -15.04 -2.32
CA GLY A 194 -2.69 -14.40 -2.50
C GLY A 194 -3.76 -15.43 -2.82
N PHE A 195 -5.00 -15.15 -2.43
CA PHE A 195 -6.14 -15.95 -2.82
C PHE A 195 -7.06 -15.13 -3.74
N ARG A 196 -7.81 -15.83 -4.59
CA ARG A 196 -8.79 -15.19 -5.48
C ARG A 196 -10.18 -15.44 -4.95
N ILE A 197 -10.89 -14.36 -4.65
CA ILE A 197 -12.31 -14.39 -4.25
C ILE A 197 -13.06 -13.50 -5.24
N ALA A 198 -14.08 -14.08 -5.89
CA ALA A 198 -14.96 -13.29 -6.73
C ALA A 198 -15.82 -12.39 -5.85
N ARG A 199 -15.94 -11.11 -6.21
CA ARG A 199 -16.88 -10.21 -5.54
C ARG A 199 -18.31 -10.74 -5.79
N PRO A 200 -19.11 -11.01 -4.74
CA PRO A 200 -20.51 -11.36 -4.94
C PRO A 200 -21.26 -10.25 -5.67
N VAL A 201 -22.14 -10.64 -6.57
CA VAL A 201 -23.02 -9.73 -7.29
C VAL A 201 -24.41 -9.90 -6.74
N TRP A 202 -24.95 -8.86 -6.11
CA TRP A 202 -26.26 -8.90 -5.45
C TRP A 202 -27.31 -9.58 -6.31
N ALA A 203 -27.45 -9.16 -7.58
CA ALA A 203 -28.43 -9.71 -8.51
C ALA A 203 -28.39 -11.24 -8.67
N ASN A 204 -27.24 -11.88 -8.47
CA ASN A 204 -27.07 -13.33 -8.61
C ASN A 204 -27.28 -14.09 -7.29
N GLU A 205 -27.21 -13.39 -6.16
CA GLU A 205 -27.08 -13.98 -4.82
C GLU A 205 -28.22 -13.57 -3.87
N GLN A 206 -29.18 -12.76 -4.34
CA GLN A 206 -30.21 -12.12 -3.51
C GLN A 206 -30.90 -13.10 -2.56
N GLU A 207 -31.32 -14.26 -3.07
CA GLU A 207 -32.07 -15.25 -2.32
C GLU A 207 -31.21 -15.90 -1.21
N THR A 208 -29.96 -16.25 -1.54
CA THR A 208 -29.01 -16.82 -0.58
C THR A 208 -28.69 -15.81 0.53
N ILE A 209 -28.52 -14.54 0.16
CA ILE A 209 -28.21 -13.46 1.12
C ILE A 209 -29.42 -13.19 2.02
N LYS A 210 -30.64 -13.07 1.48
CA LYS A 210 -31.86 -12.88 2.28
C LYS A 210 -32.06 -13.99 3.31
N LYS A 211 -31.91 -15.25 2.88
CA LYS A 211 -31.97 -16.40 3.78
C LYS A 211 -30.91 -16.37 4.87
N ALA A 212 -29.74 -15.79 4.62
CA ALA A 212 -28.72 -15.65 5.63
C ALA A 212 -29.07 -14.58 6.67
N ILE A 213 -29.67 -13.47 6.23
CA ILE A 213 -30.15 -12.40 7.11
C ILE A 213 -31.26 -12.91 8.03
N GLU A 214 -32.24 -13.66 7.49
CA GLU A 214 -33.35 -14.24 8.26
C GLU A 214 -32.92 -15.24 9.34
N ARG A 215 -31.69 -15.77 9.28
CA ARG A 215 -31.16 -16.70 10.31
C ARG A 215 -30.56 -15.99 11.51
N GLU A 216 -30.37 -14.68 11.43
CA GLU A 216 -29.80 -13.85 12.50
C GLU A 216 -30.89 -13.29 13.45
N GLU A 217 -32.15 -13.25 12.98
CA GLU A 217 -33.35 -12.90 13.76
C GLU A 217 -33.88 -14.10 14.57
#